data_AF-A0A4T0VGE0-F1
#
_entry.id   AF-A0A4T0VGE0-F1
#
_cell.length_a   1.000
_cell.length_b   1.000
_cell.length_c   1.000
_cell.angle_alpha   90.00
_cell.angle_beta   90.00
_cell.angle_gamma   90.00
#
_symmetry.space_group_name_H-M   'P 1'
#
loop_
_entity.id
_entity.type
_entity.pdbx_description
1 polymer ?
#
loop_
_entity_poly.entity_id
_entity_poly.type
_entity_poly.pdbx_seq_one_letter_code
_entity_poly.pdbx_strand_id
1 'polypeptide(L)'
;MPELDQAAFWAALWLMPTKDLQELHDNLRPPTSERDQARLRRQLVLAVPQIPRLVRIFRGQDPDTLTKDDNNAPKTYNAGDKQNRREADLALERDKHKCVITDTLHPQVCHIFPFASLKYRYQKVLPLCLEGMTKIWGSERVDTLSEKLWVYGPNDNTAIDTVTNMICLSPQLHDWWSRGYFALEPIRFWSEPLPDSTPDKPDRPDRAAKKRKIPEKWSIQIRFHWLRKTDVPMLTSKVKFSDDPITMMQEPAGEGLVRAFNATTCRQVENGQIFTMTADSRDRLPDYDILLLQWDLLRMWRLAGGADPTVYPLDDDFLDSSDEEVQVTGDDGIQETARGDGQKDVHRDSTTR
;
A
#
# COMPACT_ATOMS: atom_id res chain seq x y z
N MET A 1 8.23 -20.56 24.43
CA MET A 1 6.83 -20.21 24.09
C MET A 1 6.80 -20.18 22.58
N PRO A 2 6.19 -21.19 21.93
CA PRO A 2 6.34 -21.43 20.49
C PRO A 2 5.98 -20.23 19.60
N GLU A 3 5.16 -19.31 20.10
CA GLU A 3 4.71 -18.11 19.42
C GLU A 3 5.82 -17.09 19.24
N LEU A 4 6.78 -17.01 20.17
CA LEU A 4 7.92 -16.09 20.05
C LEU A 4 8.97 -16.58 19.05
N ASP A 5 8.89 -17.82 18.57
CA ASP A 5 9.88 -18.36 17.62
C ASP A 5 9.48 -18.05 16.16
N GLN A 6 8.43 -17.26 15.93
CA GLN A 6 7.89 -16.97 14.60
C GLN A 6 8.77 -16.00 13.80
N ALA A 7 8.89 -16.27 12.49
CA ALA A 7 9.62 -15.44 11.53
C ALA A 7 9.17 -13.98 11.52
N ALA A 8 7.87 -13.72 11.67
CA ALA A 8 7.33 -12.37 11.75
C ALA A 8 7.90 -11.57 12.92
N PHE A 9 8.06 -12.20 14.09
CA PHE A 9 8.65 -11.54 15.25
C PHE A 9 10.16 -11.36 15.09
N TRP A 10 10.85 -12.38 14.61
CA TRP A 10 12.28 -12.28 14.27
C TRP A 10 12.55 -11.14 13.29
N ALA A 11 11.77 -11.04 12.21
CA ALA A 11 11.87 -9.96 11.24
C ALA A 11 11.59 -8.58 11.88
N ALA A 12 10.59 -8.49 12.76
CA ALA A 12 10.30 -7.26 13.49
C ALA A 12 11.45 -6.83 14.41
N LEU A 13 12.13 -7.77 15.07
CA LEU A 13 13.31 -7.46 15.88
C LEU A 13 14.49 -6.96 15.05
N TRP A 14 14.73 -7.54 13.87
CA TRP A 14 15.80 -7.08 12.96
C TRP A 14 15.58 -5.68 12.40
N LEU A 15 14.33 -5.23 12.35
CA LEU A 15 13.94 -3.91 11.86
C LEU A 15 13.78 -2.88 12.98
N MET A 16 13.81 -3.32 14.23
CA MET A 16 13.72 -2.46 15.41
C MET A 16 14.97 -1.57 15.51
N PRO A 17 14.83 -0.30 15.89
CA PRO A 17 15.99 0.53 16.21
C PRO A 17 16.86 -0.13 17.29
N THR A 18 18.18 -0.09 17.13
CA THR A 18 19.11 -0.79 18.03
C THR A 18 18.93 -0.38 19.50
N LYS A 19 18.58 0.88 19.75
CA LYS A 19 18.30 1.39 21.10
C LYS A 19 17.09 0.68 21.73
N ASP A 20 16.00 0.55 20.98
CA ASP A 20 14.75 -0.05 21.46
C ASP A 20 14.92 -1.56 21.63
N LEU A 21 15.70 -2.20 20.75
CA LEU A 21 16.07 -3.61 20.88
C LEU A 21 16.91 -3.86 22.14
N GLN A 22 17.87 -2.97 22.43
CA GLN A 22 18.68 -3.04 23.63
C GLN A 22 17.82 -2.85 24.89
N GLU A 23 16.92 -1.87 24.88
CA GLU A 23 15.98 -1.64 25.97
C GLU A 23 15.07 -2.87 26.19
N LEU A 24 14.52 -3.44 25.13
CA LEU A 24 13.71 -4.67 25.19
C LEU A 24 14.52 -5.84 25.78
N HIS A 25 15.78 -5.99 25.36
CA HIS A 25 16.68 -7.01 25.84
C HIS A 25 17.01 -6.84 27.33
N ASP A 26 17.29 -5.61 27.78
CA ASP A 26 17.65 -5.32 29.17
C ASP A 26 16.44 -5.51 30.10
N ASN A 27 15.24 -5.17 29.64
CA ASN A 27 13.98 -5.45 30.35
C ASN A 27 13.68 -6.96 30.49
N LEU A 28 14.30 -7.81 29.66
CA LEU A 28 14.18 -9.27 29.73
C LEU A 28 15.31 -9.92 30.54
N ARG A 29 16.24 -9.13 31.10
CA ARG A 29 17.39 -9.59 31.91
C ARG A 29 17.42 -8.98 33.32
N PRO A 30 18.16 -9.59 34.26
CA PRO A 30 18.45 -8.96 35.55
C PRO A 30 19.15 -7.61 35.37
N PRO A 31 18.86 -6.58 36.21
CA PRO A 31 18.19 -6.65 37.52
C PRO A 31 16.66 -6.48 37.51
N THR A 32 16.01 -6.48 36.33
CA THR A 32 14.54 -6.37 36.22
C THR A 32 13.85 -7.47 37.02
N SER A 33 12.78 -7.14 37.77
CA SER A 33 12.09 -8.11 38.62
C SER A 33 11.52 -9.27 37.78
N GLU A 34 11.54 -10.50 38.31
CA GLU A 34 10.97 -11.66 37.61
C GLU A 34 9.50 -11.46 37.23
N ARG A 35 8.75 -10.72 38.07
CA ARG A 35 7.34 -10.37 37.82
C ARG A 35 7.21 -9.47 36.58
N ASP A 36 8.07 -8.48 36.42
CA ASP A 36 8.05 -7.57 35.28
C ASP A 36 8.50 -8.27 34.00
N GLN A 37 9.53 -9.13 34.08
CA GLN A 37 9.94 -9.98 32.97
C GLN A 37 8.81 -10.91 32.52
N ALA A 38 8.10 -11.55 33.46
CA ALA A 38 6.95 -12.41 33.15
C ALA A 38 5.79 -11.63 32.51
N ARG A 39 5.51 -10.41 33.00
CA ARG A 39 4.51 -9.51 32.42
C ARG A 39 4.87 -9.13 30.99
N LEU A 40 6.12 -8.75 30.74
CA LEU A 40 6.61 -8.39 29.40
C LEU A 40 6.54 -9.58 28.44
N ARG A 41 6.99 -10.77 28.88
CA ARG A 41 6.86 -12.01 28.11
C ARG A 41 5.41 -12.29 27.71
N ARG A 42 4.47 -12.14 28.64
CA ARG A 42 3.03 -12.33 28.34
C ARG A 42 2.53 -11.30 27.33
N GLN A 43 2.95 -10.05 27.43
CA GLN A 43 2.58 -9.01 26.46
C GLN A 43 3.12 -9.34 25.06
N LEU A 44 4.38 -9.76 24.95
CA LEU A 44 4.98 -10.16 23.68
C LEU A 44 4.25 -11.35 23.05
N VAL A 45 3.88 -12.37 23.83
CA VAL A 45 3.13 -13.52 23.33
C VAL A 45 1.77 -13.13 22.75
N LEU A 46 1.12 -12.10 23.31
CA LEU A 46 -0.15 -11.58 22.77
C LEU A 46 0.06 -10.70 21.53
N ALA A 47 1.19 -9.99 21.47
CA ALA A 47 1.56 -9.09 20.39
C ALA A 47 2.04 -9.80 19.13
N VAL A 48 2.88 -10.83 19.25
CA VAL A 48 3.52 -11.49 18.10
C VAL A 48 2.52 -12.01 17.05
N PRO A 49 1.39 -12.65 17.42
CA PRO A 49 0.38 -13.06 16.45
C PRO A 49 -0.27 -11.91 15.68
N GLN A 50 -0.16 -10.66 16.15
CA GLN A 50 -0.69 -9.50 15.45
C GLN A 50 0.15 -9.08 14.24
N ILE A 51 1.46 -9.35 14.24
CA ILE A 51 2.36 -9.01 13.13
C ILE A 51 1.89 -9.66 11.82
N PRO A 52 1.69 -10.99 11.72
CA PRO A 52 1.22 -11.61 10.49
C PRO A 52 -0.19 -11.18 10.11
N ARG A 53 -1.08 -10.90 11.09
CA ARG A 53 -2.43 -10.40 10.83
C ARG A 53 -2.39 -9.01 10.19
N LEU A 54 -1.53 -8.12 10.69
CA LEU A 54 -1.35 -6.79 10.12
C LEU A 54 -0.81 -6.84 8.69
N VAL A 55 0.20 -7.70 8.43
CA VAL A 55 0.72 -7.91 7.07
C VAL A 55 -0.37 -8.46 6.13
N ARG A 56 -1.24 -9.38 6.60
CA ARG A 56 -2.37 -9.88 5.80
C ARG A 56 -3.38 -8.79 5.48
N ILE A 57 -3.74 -7.94 6.46
CA ILE A 57 -4.62 -6.78 6.22
C ILE A 57 -4.00 -5.86 5.17
N PHE A 58 -2.70 -5.57 5.30
CA PHE A 58 -1.95 -4.76 4.35
C PHE A 58 -1.96 -5.35 2.93
N ARG A 59 -2.03 -6.67 2.80
CA ARG A 59 -2.15 -7.37 1.51
C ARG A 59 -3.59 -7.60 1.04
N GLY A 60 -4.60 -7.09 1.75
CA GLY A 60 -6.00 -7.37 1.45
C GLY A 60 -6.40 -8.85 1.63
N GLN A 61 -5.61 -9.63 2.39
CA GLN A 61 -5.88 -11.01 2.75
C GLN A 61 -6.68 -11.07 4.04
N ASP A 62 -7.35 -12.19 4.32
CA ASP A 62 -8.09 -12.39 5.57
C ASP A 62 -7.11 -12.57 6.75
N PRO A 63 -7.19 -11.75 7.82
CA PRO A 63 -6.25 -11.81 8.94
C PRO A 63 -6.30 -13.15 9.70
N ASP A 64 -7.46 -13.80 9.75
CA ASP A 64 -7.73 -14.95 10.62
C ASP A 64 -7.57 -16.30 9.91
N THR A 65 -7.18 -16.29 8.64
CA THR A 65 -6.92 -17.54 7.90
C THR A 65 -5.73 -18.27 8.50
N LEU A 66 -6.02 -19.39 9.17
CA LEU A 66 -5.06 -20.34 9.72
C LEU A 66 -4.69 -21.35 8.63
N THR A 67 -3.51 -21.17 8.04
CA THR A 67 -2.66 -22.20 7.42
C THR A 67 -3.32 -23.23 6.50
N LYS A 68 -3.04 -23.12 5.21
CA LYS A 68 -2.53 -24.15 4.28
C LYS A 68 -2.60 -23.48 2.91
N ASP A 69 -1.45 -23.33 2.29
CA ASP A 69 -1.28 -22.66 1.00
C ASP A 69 -1.51 -21.14 1.03
N ASP A 70 -0.42 -20.39 1.25
CA ASP A 70 -0.31 -19.02 0.71
C ASP A 70 -0.36 -19.02 -0.86
N ASN A 71 -0.56 -20.19 -1.48
CA ASN A 71 -0.74 -20.44 -2.92
C ASN A 71 -2.07 -19.89 -3.48
N ASN A 72 -3.00 -19.48 -2.61
CA ASN A 72 -4.14 -18.68 -3.03
C ASN A 72 -3.95 -17.25 -2.51
N ALA A 73 -3.07 -16.50 -3.17
CA ALA A 73 -3.27 -15.06 -3.17
C ALA A 73 -4.70 -14.81 -3.67
N PRO A 74 -5.49 -13.99 -2.99
CA PRO A 74 -6.73 -13.52 -3.58
C PRO A 74 -6.38 -12.96 -4.96
N LYS A 75 -7.15 -13.32 -5.99
CA LYS A 75 -7.19 -12.56 -7.23
C LYS A 75 -7.17 -11.08 -6.85
N THR A 76 -6.31 -10.29 -7.47
CA THR A 76 -6.43 -8.85 -7.50
C THR A 76 -7.87 -8.53 -7.87
N TYR A 77 -8.69 -8.22 -6.88
CA TYR A 77 -10.08 -7.88 -7.13
C TYR A 77 -10.08 -6.46 -7.66
N ASN A 78 -10.42 -6.39 -8.93
CA ASN A 78 -10.80 -5.23 -9.72
C ASN A 78 -11.28 -4.04 -8.88
N ALA A 79 -10.74 -2.89 -9.25
CA ALA A 79 -11.35 -1.59 -9.12
C ALA A 79 -12.88 -1.69 -9.34
N GLY A 80 -13.64 -1.35 -8.32
CA GLY A 80 -15.10 -1.48 -8.32
C GLY A 80 -15.75 -0.83 -7.10
N ASP A 81 -15.04 -0.77 -5.98
CA ASP A 81 -15.39 0.17 -4.91
C ASP A 81 -14.92 1.56 -5.35
N LYS A 82 -15.87 2.50 -5.47
CA LYS A 82 -15.67 3.86 -6.00
C LYS A 82 -14.51 4.56 -5.27
N GLN A 83 -13.30 4.44 -5.81
CA GLN A 83 -12.16 5.27 -5.44
C GLN A 83 -12.63 6.73 -5.53
N ASN A 84 -12.28 7.55 -4.52
CA ASN A 84 -12.63 8.95 -4.55
C ASN A 84 -11.90 9.62 -5.72
N ARG A 85 -12.58 9.72 -6.86
CA ARG A 85 -12.01 10.22 -8.12
C ARG A 85 -11.32 11.57 -7.93
N ARG A 86 -11.87 12.43 -7.07
CA ARG A 86 -11.29 13.74 -6.76
C ARG A 86 -9.92 13.62 -6.09
N GLU A 87 -9.76 12.73 -5.13
CA GLU A 87 -8.49 12.51 -4.43
C GLU A 87 -7.44 11.85 -5.35
N ALA A 88 -7.89 10.96 -6.23
CA ALA A 88 -7.05 10.39 -7.28
C ALA A 88 -6.59 11.45 -8.30
N ASP A 89 -7.47 12.36 -8.71
CA ASP A 89 -7.13 13.48 -9.59
C ASP A 89 -6.10 14.40 -8.93
N LEU A 90 -6.25 14.70 -7.63
CA LEU A 90 -5.26 15.48 -6.87
C LEU A 90 -3.89 14.80 -6.82
N ALA A 91 -3.84 13.47 -6.70
CA ALA A 91 -2.59 12.70 -6.76
C ALA A 91 -1.95 12.80 -8.15
N LEU A 92 -2.75 12.68 -9.22
CA LEU A 92 -2.29 12.82 -10.61
C LEU A 92 -1.73 14.21 -10.89
N GLU A 93 -2.44 15.26 -10.46
CA GLU A 93 -1.99 16.65 -10.60
C GLU A 93 -0.66 16.89 -9.88
N ARG A 94 -0.57 16.44 -8.62
CA ARG A 94 0.66 16.54 -7.80
C ARG A 94 1.85 15.84 -8.49
N ASP A 95 1.61 14.65 -9.03
CA ASP A 95 2.64 13.81 -9.65
C ASP A 95 2.81 14.09 -11.15
N LYS A 96 2.18 15.16 -11.66
CA LYS A 96 2.29 15.64 -13.05
C LYS A 96 1.91 14.57 -14.08
N HIS A 97 0.94 13.73 -13.76
CA HIS A 97 0.46 12.63 -14.61
C HIS A 97 1.57 11.65 -15.03
N LYS A 98 2.56 11.44 -14.15
CA LYS A 98 3.69 10.54 -14.39
C LYS A 98 3.96 9.63 -13.21
N CYS A 99 4.68 8.53 -13.48
CA CYS A 99 5.26 7.73 -12.42
C CYS A 99 6.35 8.53 -11.69
N VAL A 100 6.24 8.66 -10.36
CA VAL A 100 7.20 9.46 -9.57
C VAL A 100 8.62 8.88 -9.50
N ILE A 101 8.78 7.60 -9.86
CA ILE A 101 10.08 6.91 -9.86
C ILE A 101 10.68 6.87 -11.28
N THR A 102 9.90 6.44 -12.27
CA THR A 102 10.39 6.20 -13.63
C THR A 102 10.14 7.36 -14.58
N ASP A 103 9.38 8.38 -14.18
CA ASP A 103 8.99 9.51 -15.05
C ASP A 103 8.25 9.10 -16.34
N THR A 104 7.66 7.90 -16.34
CA THR A 104 6.85 7.37 -17.44
C THR A 104 5.43 7.95 -17.41
N LEU A 105 4.82 8.12 -18.59
CA LEU A 105 3.43 8.56 -18.74
C LEU A 105 2.44 7.45 -18.39
N HIS A 106 1.17 7.82 -18.22
CA HIS A 106 0.05 6.92 -17.89
C HIS A 106 0.27 6.12 -16.58
N PRO A 107 0.52 6.80 -15.45
CA PRO A 107 0.66 6.12 -14.18
C PRO A 107 -0.68 5.58 -13.67
N GLN A 108 -0.60 4.64 -12.74
CA GLN A 108 -1.69 4.23 -11.88
C GLN A 108 -1.59 4.97 -10.54
N VAL A 109 -2.72 5.44 -10.03
CA VAL A 109 -2.83 6.00 -8.69
C VAL A 109 -2.91 4.85 -7.69
N CYS A 110 -1.82 4.65 -6.94
CA CYS A 110 -1.64 3.53 -6.04
C CYS A 110 -1.88 3.97 -4.60
N HIS A 111 -2.63 3.20 -3.83
CA HIS A 111 -2.75 3.44 -2.40
C HIS A 111 -1.47 2.97 -1.68
N ILE A 112 -0.96 3.75 -0.73
CA ILE A 112 0.21 3.39 0.09
C ILE A 112 -0.19 2.29 1.08
N PHE A 113 -1.25 2.53 1.85
CA PHE A 113 -1.92 1.51 2.67
C PHE A 113 -3.23 1.09 1.98
N PRO A 114 -3.55 -0.22 1.89
CA PRO A 114 -4.62 -0.68 1.02
C PRO A 114 -5.98 -0.08 1.39
N PHE A 115 -6.70 0.42 0.38
CA PHE A 115 -8.09 0.84 0.51
C PHE A 115 -8.98 -0.24 1.13
N ALA A 116 -8.69 -1.51 0.81
CA ALA A 116 -9.42 -2.67 1.36
C ALA A 116 -9.48 -2.67 2.89
N SER A 117 -8.53 -2.03 3.60
CA SER A 117 -8.56 -1.91 5.06
C SER A 117 -9.80 -1.20 5.62
N LEU A 118 -10.51 -0.41 4.82
CA LEU A 118 -11.79 0.19 5.18
C LEU A 118 -12.95 -0.82 5.24
N LYS A 119 -12.79 -2.04 4.70
CA LYS A 119 -13.85 -3.05 4.79
C LYS A 119 -14.06 -3.44 6.26
N TYR A 120 -15.32 -3.50 6.68
CA TYR A 120 -15.76 -3.75 8.07
C TYR A 120 -15.02 -4.92 8.77
N ARG A 121 -14.74 -5.99 8.03
CA ARG A 121 -14.02 -7.16 8.56
C ARG A 121 -12.62 -6.83 9.07
N TYR A 122 -11.91 -5.94 8.36
CA TYR A 122 -10.56 -5.51 8.76
C TYR A 122 -10.62 -4.42 9.79
N GLN A 123 -11.66 -3.59 9.72
CA GLN A 123 -11.81 -2.53 10.69
C GLN A 123 -11.82 -3.12 12.12
N LYS A 124 -12.59 -4.16 12.43
CA LYS A 124 -12.56 -4.75 13.78
C LYS A 124 -11.20 -5.25 14.27
N VAL A 125 -10.30 -5.60 13.35
CA VAL A 125 -9.05 -6.30 13.66
C VAL A 125 -7.86 -5.34 13.67
N LEU A 126 -7.87 -4.32 12.81
CA LEU A 126 -6.76 -3.39 12.64
C LEU A 126 -6.32 -2.70 13.94
N PRO A 127 -7.21 -2.16 14.80
CA PRO A 127 -6.81 -1.54 16.07
C PRO A 127 -6.09 -2.52 17.00
N LEU A 128 -6.59 -3.75 17.13
CA LEU A 128 -5.94 -4.78 17.93
C LEU A 128 -4.57 -5.14 17.36
N CYS A 129 -4.44 -5.15 16.04
CA CYS A 129 -3.16 -5.40 15.41
C CYS A 129 -2.15 -4.28 15.67
N LEU A 130 -2.57 -3.02 15.52
CA LEU A 130 -1.75 -1.84 15.82
C LEU A 130 -1.35 -1.80 17.31
N GLU A 131 -2.29 -2.05 18.22
CA GLU A 131 -2.02 -2.13 19.66
C GLU A 131 -0.94 -3.17 19.98
N GLY A 132 -0.99 -4.34 19.32
CA GLY A 132 0.04 -5.37 19.43
C GLY A 132 1.44 -4.88 19.05
N MET A 133 1.55 -3.92 18.13
CA MET A 133 2.83 -3.37 17.69
C MET A 133 3.43 -2.34 18.67
N THR A 134 2.73 -1.96 19.74
CA THR A 134 3.20 -0.95 20.72
C THR A 134 4.58 -1.27 21.29
N LYS A 135 4.90 -2.54 21.50
CA LYS A 135 6.22 -2.96 22.02
C LYS A 135 7.32 -2.98 20.98
N ILE A 136 6.97 -2.90 19.71
CA ILE A 136 7.91 -2.94 18.58
C ILE A 136 8.16 -1.52 18.05
N TRP A 137 7.10 -0.72 17.96
CA TRP A 137 7.13 0.61 17.34
C TRP A 137 7.02 1.78 18.33
N GLY A 138 6.68 1.51 19.59
CA GLY A 138 6.37 2.54 20.59
C GLY A 138 4.90 3.00 20.53
N SER A 139 4.39 3.49 21.66
CA SER A 139 2.98 3.90 21.79
C SER A 139 2.65 5.12 20.94
N GLU A 140 3.52 6.13 20.93
CA GLU A 140 3.30 7.38 20.17
C GLU A 140 3.06 7.10 18.68
N ARG A 141 3.85 6.19 18.10
CA ARG A 141 3.72 5.79 16.71
C ARG A 141 2.43 5.01 16.46
N VAL A 142 2.07 4.09 17.37
CA VAL A 142 0.83 3.30 17.27
C VAL A 142 -0.41 4.18 17.40
N ASP A 143 -0.40 5.16 18.30
CA ASP A 143 -1.50 6.10 18.50
C ASP A 143 -1.68 6.95 17.24
N THR A 144 -0.59 7.50 16.70
CA THR A 144 -0.60 8.27 15.44
C THR A 144 -1.15 7.45 14.27
N LEU A 145 -0.73 6.19 14.12
CA LEU A 145 -1.24 5.31 13.06
C LEU A 145 -2.71 4.95 13.27
N SER A 146 -3.13 4.75 14.51
CA SER A 146 -4.53 4.47 14.85
C SER A 146 -5.41 5.65 14.46
N GLU A 147 -5.01 6.89 14.78
CA GLU A 147 -5.75 8.10 14.37
C GLU A 147 -5.91 8.22 12.85
N LYS A 148 -4.90 7.82 12.07
CA LYS A 148 -4.90 7.97 10.61
C LYS A 148 -5.63 6.85 9.87
N LEU A 149 -5.59 5.63 10.41
CA LEU A 149 -6.11 4.43 9.74
C LEU A 149 -7.45 3.97 10.29
N TRP A 150 -7.88 4.49 11.45
CA TRP A 150 -9.11 4.09 12.12
C TRP A 150 -10.23 5.12 12.01
N VAL A 151 -11.42 4.67 11.61
CA VAL A 151 -12.61 5.51 11.56
C VAL A 151 -13.22 5.66 12.95
N TYR A 152 -13.07 6.84 13.57
CA TYR A 152 -13.72 7.19 14.84
C TYR A 152 -15.15 7.70 14.62
N GLY A 153 -16.06 6.81 14.22
CA GLY A 153 -17.49 7.13 14.10
C GLY A 153 -17.86 7.94 12.83
N PRO A 154 -18.98 8.67 12.83
CA PRO A 154 -19.57 9.25 11.61
C PRO A 154 -18.80 10.43 11.00
N ASN A 155 -17.83 11.00 11.71
CA ASN A 155 -16.93 12.03 11.20
C ASN A 155 -15.61 11.37 10.78
N ASP A 156 -15.61 10.77 9.60
CA ASP A 156 -14.45 10.07 9.06
C ASP A 156 -13.35 11.08 8.68
N ASN A 157 -12.24 11.04 9.43
CA ASN A 157 -11.01 11.78 9.14
C ASN A 157 -9.87 10.84 8.72
N THR A 158 -10.18 9.59 8.34
CA THR A 158 -9.13 8.64 7.97
C THR A 158 -8.41 9.09 6.70
N ALA A 159 -7.11 8.87 6.68
CA ALA A 159 -6.27 9.19 5.53
C ALA A 159 -6.41 8.16 4.40
N ILE A 160 -7.17 7.07 4.57
CA ILE A 160 -7.11 5.91 3.69
C ILE A 160 -7.61 6.22 2.27
N ASP A 161 -8.66 7.02 2.13
CA ASP A 161 -9.23 7.42 0.82
C ASP A 161 -8.94 8.89 0.50
N THR A 162 -7.75 9.38 0.85
CA THR A 162 -7.29 10.74 0.56
C THR A 162 -5.99 10.71 -0.24
N VAL A 163 -5.66 11.84 -0.87
CA VAL A 163 -4.43 12.05 -1.65
C VAL A 163 -3.16 11.78 -0.84
N THR A 164 -3.21 11.89 0.50
CA THR A 164 -2.07 11.61 1.37
C THR A 164 -1.76 10.12 1.48
N ASN A 165 -2.71 9.24 1.13
CA ASN A 165 -2.48 7.80 1.01
C ASN A 165 -2.30 7.35 -0.45
N MET A 166 -2.01 8.26 -1.39
CA MET A 166 -1.90 7.94 -2.81
C MET A 166 -0.56 8.38 -3.44
N ILE A 167 -0.03 7.57 -4.36
CA ILE A 167 1.19 7.82 -5.14
C ILE A 167 1.06 7.32 -6.58
N CYS A 168 1.58 8.05 -7.56
CA CYS A 168 1.54 7.63 -8.97
C CYS A 168 2.74 6.74 -9.32
N LEU A 169 2.49 5.48 -9.67
CA LEU A 169 3.49 4.52 -10.15
C LEU A 169 3.15 4.04 -11.56
N SER A 170 4.15 3.57 -12.31
CA SER A 170 3.87 2.86 -13.57
C SER A 170 3.15 1.53 -13.27
N PRO A 171 2.37 0.97 -14.20
CA PRO A 171 1.66 -0.30 -13.96
C PRO A 171 2.59 -1.42 -13.46
N GLN A 172 3.79 -1.52 -14.03
CA GLN A 172 4.80 -2.48 -13.59
C GLN A 172 5.29 -2.22 -12.17
N LEU A 173 5.58 -0.96 -11.80
CA LEU A 173 6.02 -0.65 -10.45
C LEU A 173 4.88 -0.83 -9.43
N HIS A 174 3.63 -0.57 -9.81
CA HIS A 174 2.50 -0.84 -8.93
C HIS A 174 2.40 -2.33 -8.57
N ASP A 175 2.46 -3.22 -9.58
CA ASP A 175 2.49 -4.67 -9.37
C ASP A 175 3.69 -5.07 -8.49
N TRP A 176 4.89 -4.62 -8.83
CA TRP A 176 6.11 -4.96 -8.08
C TRP A 176 6.11 -4.45 -6.64
N TRP A 177 5.48 -3.30 -6.38
CA TRP A 177 5.33 -2.77 -5.03
C TRP A 177 4.36 -3.61 -4.21
N SER A 178 3.24 -4.03 -4.80
CA SER A 178 2.26 -4.92 -4.16
C SER A 178 2.84 -6.31 -3.82
N ARG A 179 3.83 -6.76 -4.61
CA ARG A 179 4.60 -7.99 -4.40
C ARG A 179 5.82 -7.81 -3.48
N GLY A 180 6.10 -6.58 -3.06
CA GLY A 180 7.21 -6.26 -2.16
C GLY A 180 8.60 -6.44 -2.78
N TYR A 181 8.74 -6.31 -4.10
CA TYR A 181 10.06 -6.31 -4.75
C TYR A 181 10.86 -5.05 -4.46
N PHE A 182 10.20 -3.95 -4.10
CA PHE A 182 10.83 -2.75 -3.59
C PHE A 182 9.95 -2.13 -2.51
N ALA A 183 10.51 -1.17 -1.78
CA ALA A 183 9.75 -0.32 -0.88
C ALA A 183 10.33 1.11 -0.84
N LEU A 184 9.52 2.04 -0.31
CA LEU A 184 9.82 3.47 -0.28
C LEU A 184 9.99 3.92 1.16
N GLU A 185 11.21 4.25 1.56
CA GLU A 185 11.52 4.77 2.90
C GLU A 185 11.31 6.29 2.90
N PRO A 186 10.41 6.84 3.73
CA PRO A 186 10.30 8.28 3.87
C PRO A 186 11.50 8.82 4.67
N ILE A 187 12.18 9.84 4.16
CA ILE A 187 13.38 10.42 4.79
C ILE A 187 13.03 11.64 5.62
N ARG A 188 12.39 12.64 5.01
CA ARG A 188 12.08 13.92 5.66
C ARG A 188 11.04 14.71 4.88
N PHE A 189 10.35 15.59 5.59
CA PHE A 189 9.51 16.64 5.04
C PHE A 189 10.14 18.01 5.28
N TRP A 190 9.88 18.98 4.41
CA TRP A 190 10.21 20.39 4.65
C TRP A 190 9.32 21.31 3.81
N SER A 191 9.25 22.58 4.17
CA SER A 191 8.64 23.63 3.35
C SER A 191 9.63 24.77 3.07
N GLU A 192 9.49 25.38 1.90
CA GLU A 192 10.29 26.53 1.47
C GLU A 192 9.34 27.65 1.01
N PRO A 193 9.61 28.92 1.33
CA PRO A 193 8.85 30.04 0.78
C PRO A 193 8.98 30.09 -0.75
N LEU A 194 7.87 30.25 -1.47
CA LEU A 194 7.92 30.46 -2.91
C LEU A 194 8.51 31.86 -3.22
N PRO A 195 9.38 31.99 -4.24
CA PRO A 195 9.93 33.28 -4.63
C PRO A 195 8.82 34.25 -5.04
N ASP A 196 8.84 35.46 -4.47
CA ASP A 196 7.83 36.49 -4.70
C ASP A 196 7.83 36.87 -6.18
N SER A 197 6.80 36.43 -6.90
CA SER A 197 6.66 36.69 -8.33
C SER A 197 5.92 38.00 -8.62
N THR A 198 5.72 38.87 -7.61
CA THR A 198 5.07 40.17 -7.84
C THR A 198 6.10 41.26 -8.19
N PRO A 199 6.03 41.88 -9.38
CA PRO A 199 6.70 43.16 -9.59
C PRO A 199 6.04 44.19 -8.67
N ASP A 200 6.88 44.98 -7.98
CA ASP A 200 6.52 46.11 -7.12
C ASP A 200 5.22 46.80 -7.56
N LYS A 201 4.10 46.46 -6.91
CA LYS A 201 2.91 47.31 -6.99
C LYS A 201 3.07 48.39 -5.93
N PRO A 202 3.01 49.68 -6.30
CA PRO A 202 3.20 50.77 -5.36
C PRO A 202 2.11 50.74 -4.28
N ASP A 203 2.56 50.95 -3.05
CA ASP A 203 1.79 50.94 -1.82
C ASP A 203 0.50 51.77 -1.93
N ARG A 204 -0.65 51.11 -1.87
CA ARG A 204 -1.89 51.75 -1.42
C ARG A 204 -2.08 51.45 0.07
N PRO A 205 -2.35 52.48 0.90
CA PRO A 205 -2.55 52.25 2.32
C PRO A 205 -4.02 51.88 2.54
N ASP A 206 -4.33 50.59 2.70
CA ASP A 206 -5.67 50.19 3.17
C ASP A 206 -5.62 49.07 4.22
N ARG A 207 -6.00 49.51 5.42
CA ARG A 207 -6.73 48.87 6.52
C ARG A 207 -6.74 47.33 6.62
N ALA A 208 -6.36 46.87 7.82
CA ALA A 208 -6.41 45.50 8.34
C ALA A 208 -5.49 44.49 7.62
N ALA A 209 -4.19 44.59 7.92
CA ALA A 209 -3.20 43.59 7.54
C ALA A 209 -3.47 42.25 8.24
N LYS A 210 -4.38 41.44 7.69
CA LYS A 210 -4.28 39.99 7.84
C LYS A 210 -2.89 39.63 7.32
N LYS A 211 -2.03 39.07 8.18
CA LYS A 211 -0.71 38.55 7.79
C LYS A 211 -0.90 37.73 6.50
N ARG A 212 -0.41 38.22 5.36
CA ARG A 212 -0.46 37.49 4.09
C ARG A 212 0.34 36.21 4.31
N LYS A 213 -0.31 35.04 4.28
CA LYS A 213 0.37 33.75 4.35
C LYS A 213 1.21 33.66 3.06
N ILE A 214 2.53 33.68 3.21
CA ILE A 214 3.44 33.51 2.09
C ILE A 214 3.18 32.10 1.53
N PRO A 215 2.96 31.94 0.22
CA PRO A 215 2.75 30.63 -0.36
C PRO A 215 4.03 29.80 -0.17
N GLU A 216 3.88 28.60 0.38
CA GLU A 216 5.00 27.69 0.70
C GLU A 216 4.93 26.48 -0.22
N LYS A 217 6.09 26.05 -0.71
CA LYS A 217 6.23 24.77 -1.41
C LYS A 217 6.64 23.71 -0.41
N TRP A 218 5.81 22.68 -0.27
CA TRP A 218 6.08 21.52 0.58
C TRP A 218 6.78 20.43 -0.23
N SER A 219 7.72 19.73 0.40
CA SER A 219 8.46 18.63 -0.22
C SER A 219 8.64 17.46 0.74
N ILE A 220 8.64 16.25 0.19
CA ILE A 220 9.00 15.01 0.88
C ILE A 220 10.07 14.26 0.08
N GLN A 221 11.09 13.76 0.77
CA GLN A 221 12.09 12.87 0.21
C GLN A 221 11.75 11.42 0.53
N ILE A 222 11.78 10.58 -0.50
CA ILE A 222 11.61 9.13 -0.38
C ILE A 222 12.85 8.44 -0.95
N ARG A 223 13.33 7.41 -0.25
CA ARG A 223 14.43 6.55 -0.70
C ARG A 223 13.87 5.25 -1.24
N PHE A 224 14.25 4.93 -2.46
CA PHE A 224 13.87 3.68 -3.11
C PHE A 224 14.80 2.55 -2.66
N HIS A 225 14.24 1.39 -2.30
CA HIS A 225 15.03 0.20 -1.98
C HIS A 225 14.48 -1.04 -2.66
N TRP A 226 15.34 -1.76 -3.38
CA TRP A 226 15.06 -3.12 -3.85
C TRP A 226 15.10 -4.10 -2.67
N LEU A 227 14.06 -4.91 -2.50
CA LEU A 227 13.93 -5.84 -1.38
C LEU A 227 14.19 -7.29 -1.81
N ARG A 228 15.18 -7.92 -1.16
CA ARG A 228 15.45 -9.36 -1.28
C ARG A 228 14.54 -10.16 -0.35
N LYS A 229 14.17 -11.38 -0.75
CA LYS A 229 13.49 -12.35 0.13
C LYS A 229 14.51 -13.28 0.75
N THR A 230 14.20 -13.77 1.94
CA THR A 230 14.84 -14.95 2.52
C THR A 230 14.19 -16.23 2.00
N ASP A 231 14.74 -17.38 2.36
CA ASP A 231 14.18 -18.71 2.12
C ASP A 231 13.13 -19.16 3.15
N VAL A 232 12.73 -18.26 4.06
CA VAL A 232 11.71 -18.55 5.08
C VAL A 232 10.35 -18.81 4.41
N PRO A 233 9.65 -19.93 4.67
CA PRO A 233 8.44 -20.24 3.91
C PRO A 233 7.24 -19.31 4.15
N MET A 234 7.08 -18.79 5.36
CA MET A 234 5.91 -18.00 5.76
C MET A 234 6.19 -17.21 7.06
N LEU A 235 5.39 -16.18 7.30
CA LEU A 235 5.46 -15.32 8.49
C LEU A 235 5.34 -16.07 9.83
N THR A 236 4.64 -17.19 9.85
CA THR A 236 4.44 -18.02 11.06
C THR A 236 5.44 -19.18 11.18
N SER A 237 6.39 -19.29 10.23
CA SER A 237 7.46 -20.29 10.30
C SER A 237 8.29 -20.11 11.56
N LYS A 238 8.76 -21.21 12.14
CA LYS A 238 9.72 -21.16 13.23
C LYS A 238 11.11 -20.85 12.67
N VAL A 239 11.80 -19.88 13.26
CA VAL A 239 13.16 -19.49 12.90
C VAL A 239 14.03 -19.44 14.15
N LYS A 240 15.35 -19.63 14.01
CA LYS A 240 16.25 -19.39 15.14
C LYS A 240 16.59 -17.90 15.16
N PHE A 241 16.48 -17.29 16.33
CA PHE A 241 16.68 -15.84 16.45
C PHE A 241 18.14 -15.41 16.25
N SER A 242 19.06 -16.37 16.30
CA SER A 242 20.47 -16.20 15.97
C SER A 242 20.76 -16.21 14.47
N ASP A 243 19.80 -16.63 13.63
CA ASP A 243 20.01 -16.70 12.19
C ASP A 243 20.09 -15.27 11.62
N ASP A 244 21.16 -15.02 10.86
CA ASP A 244 21.41 -13.73 10.23
C ASP A 244 20.64 -13.66 8.90
N PRO A 245 19.71 -12.69 8.74
CA PRO A 245 18.90 -12.56 7.54
C PRO A 245 19.73 -12.43 6.27
N ILE A 246 20.93 -11.83 6.33
CA ILE A 246 21.83 -11.67 5.18
C ILE A 246 22.22 -13.04 4.61
N THR A 247 22.47 -14.02 5.48
CA THR A 247 22.85 -15.38 5.07
C THR A 247 21.69 -16.18 4.52
N MET A 248 20.46 -15.79 4.85
CA MET A 248 19.22 -16.43 4.40
C MET A 248 18.69 -15.81 3.09
N MET A 249 19.25 -14.69 2.66
CA MET A 249 18.78 -14.00 1.46
C MET A 249 18.96 -14.87 0.23
N GLN A 250 17.88 -15.05 -0.53
CA GLN A 250 17.94 -15.71 -1.81
C GLN A 250 18.68 -14.80 -2.81
N GLU A 251 19.53 -15.41 -3.62
CA GLU A 251 19.97 -14.79 -4.86
C GLU A 251 18.78 -14.80 -5.85
N PRO A 252 18.65 -13.80 -6.72
CA PRO A 252 17.64 -13.80 -7.79
C PRO A 252 18.02 -14.85 -8.85
N ALA A 253 17.99 -16.13 -8.49
CA ALA A 253 18.35 -17.24 -9.36
C ALA A 253 17.11 -17.66 -10.16
N GLY A 254 17.11 -17.34 -11.46
CA GLY A 254 16.15 -17.89 -12.43
C GLY A 254 14.84 -17.11 -12.66
N GLU A 255 14.52 -16.10 -11.85
CA GLU A 255 13.24 -15.35 -11.92
C GLU A 255 13.28 -14.09 -12.81
N GLY A 256 14.37 -13.86 -13.54
CA GLY A 256 14.59 -12.62 -14.31
C GLY A 256 15.04 -11.44 -13.43
N LEU A 257 15.56 -10.39 -14.06
CA LEU A 257 16.08 -9.22 -13.35
C LEU A 257 14.97 -8.18 -13.16
N VAL A 258 14.53 -7.97 -11.91
CA VAL A 258 13.66 -6.84 -11.57
C VAL A 258 14.48 -5.56 -11.62
N ARG A 259 14.29 -4.77 -12.69
CA ARG A 259 14.97 -3.49 -12.89
C ARG A 259 13.99 -2.49 -13.47
N ALA A 260 14.02 -1.27 -12.95
CA ALA A 260 13.27 -0.15 -13.49
C ALA A 260 14.24 0.90 -14.05
N PHE A 261 13.81 1.64 -15.06
CA PHE A 261 14.58 2.70 -15.69
C PHE A 261 13.79 4.00 -15.65
N ASN A 262 14.47 5.10 -15.36
CA ASN A 262 13.88 6.42 -15.45
C ASN A 262 13.92 6.89 -16.91
N ALA A 263 12.74 7.17 -17.48
CA ALA A 263 12.54 7.47 -18.89
C ALA A 263 13.27 8.75 -19.33
N THR A 264 13.32 9.77 -18.48
CA THR A 264 13.99 11.04 -18.80
C THR A 264 15.50 10.93 -18.75
N THR A 265 16.05 10.27 -17.73
CA THR A 265 17.51 10.15 -17.56
C THR A 265 18.10 8.95 -18.29
N CYS A 266 17.27 8.00 -18.75
CA CYS A 266 17.66 6.71 -19.30
C CYS A 266 18.56 5.89 -18.35
N ARG A 267 18.51 6.15 -17.03
CA ARG A 267 19.30 5.45 -16.02
C ARG A 267 18.47 4.41 -15.27
N GLN A 268 19.12 3.33 -14.87
CA GLN A 268 18.52 2.36 -13.98
C GLN A 268 18.23 3.00 -12.61
N VAL A 269 17.10 2.62 -12.01
CA VAL A 269 16.76 2.97 -10.63
C VAL A 269 17.62 2.13 -9.69
N GLU A 270 18.51 2.80 -8.96
CA GLU A 270 19.45 2.15 -8.05
C GLU A 270 18.88 2.03 -6.64
N ASN A 271 19.36 1.01 -5.90
CA ASN A 271 19.03 0.89 -4.49
C ASN A 271 19.60 2.08 -3.71
N GLY A 272 18.78 2.72 -2.89
CA GLY A 272 19.14 3.92 -2.13
C GLY A 272 18.94 5.24 -2.89
N GLN A 273 18.47 5.20 -4.14
CA GLN A 273 18.18 6.41 -4.90
C GLN A 273 17.05 7.23 -4.24
N ILE A 274 17.25 8.55 -4.17
CA ILE A 274 16.30 9.47 -3.53
C ILE A 274 15.46 10.16 -4.59
N PHE A 275 14.15 10.12 -4.40
CA PHE A 275 13.16 10.86 -5.17
C PHE A 275 12.54 11.94 -4.28
N THR A 276 12.18 13.07 -4.88
CA THR A 276 11.55 14.18 -4.17
C THR A 276 10.21 14.48 -4.80
N MET A 277 9.17 14.45 -3.99
CA MET A 277 7.81 14.84 -4.37
C MET A 277 7.53 16.22 -3.76
N THR A 278 6.80 17.05 -4.49
CA THR A 278 6.52 18.43 -4.06
C THR A 278 5.06 18.79 -4.28
N ALA A 279 4.51 19.62 -3.40
CA ALA A 279 3.14 20.12 -3.52
C ALA A 279 3.00 21.53 -2.92
N ASP A 280 1.90 22.21 -3.24
CA ASP A 280 1.60 23.56 -2.72
C ASP A 280 1.06 23.55 -1.28
N SER A 281 0.70 22.37 -0.77
CA SER A 281 0.21 22.18 0.59
C SER A 281 0.66 20.83 1.14
N ARG A 282 0.88 20.79 2.46
CA ARG A 282 1.24 19.56 3.18
C ARG A 282 0.24 18.43 2.94
N ASP A 283 -1.04 18.76 2.92
CA ASP A 283 -2.14 17.79 2.83
C ASP A 283 -2.30 17.16 1.45
N ARG A 284 -1.45 17.51 0.47
CA ARG A 284 -1.36 16.81 -0.82
C ARG A 284 -0.21 15.81 -0.88
N LEU A 285 0.77 15.91 0.01
CA LEU A 285 1.90 14.98 0.00
C LEU A 285 1.51 13.64 0.64
N PRO A 286 2.16 12.54 0.23
CA PRO A 286 2.08 11.29 0.94
C PRO A 286 2.32 11.46 2.45
N ASP A 287 1.48 10.83 3.25
CA ASP A 287 1.61 10.85 4.70
C ASP A 287 2.87 10.08 5.12
N TYR A 288 3.70 10.73 5.93
CA TYR A 288 4.99 10.18 6.36
C TYR A 288 4.82 8.88 7.16
N ASP A 289 3.87 8.85 8.09
CA ASP A 289 3.69 7.72 8.99
C ASP A 289 3.09 6.52 8.27
N ILE A 290 2.19 6.76 7.30
CA ILE A 290 1.63 5.70 6.45
C ILE A 290 2.71 5.12 5.53
N LEU A 291 3.55 5.96 4.90
CA LEU A 291 4.71 5.48 4.15
C LEU A 291 5.66 4.66 5.02
N LEU A 292 5.95 5.13 6.23
CA LEU A 292 6.84 4.45 7.15
C LEU A 292 6.26 3.10 7.60
N LEU A 293 4.95 3.02 7.85
CA LEU A 293 4.25 1.77 8.13
C LEU A 293 4.39 0.80 6.96
N GLN A 294 4.13 1.25 5.73
CA GLN A 294 4.24 0.42 4.55
C GLN A 294 5.67 -0.09 4.32
N TRP A 295 6.67 0.78 4.48
CA TRP A 295 8.09 0.45 4.46
C TRP A 295 8.42 -0.70 5.43
N ASP A 296 7.97 -0.61 6.68
CA ASP A 296 8.23 -1.63 7.68
C ASP A 296 7.51 -2.95 7.37
N LEU A 297 6.24 -2.89 6.93
CA LEU A 297 5.45 -4.08 6.58
C LEU A 297 6.04 -4.86 5.42
N LEU A 298 6.46 -4.17 4.35
CA LEU A 298 7.11 -4.80 3.20
C LEU A 298 8.43 -5.45 3.58
N ARG A 299 9.24 -4.81 4.43
CA ARG A 299 10.51 -5.39 4.89
C ARG A 299 10.30 -6.58 5.82
N MET A 300 9.37 -6.48 6.78
CA MET A 300 9.03 -7.61 7.66
C MET A 300 8.58 -8.80 6.82
N TRP A 301 7.73 -8.55 5.83
CA TRP A 301 7.24 -9.58 4.94
C TRP A 301 8.36 -10.23 4.13
N ARG A 302 9.24 -9.44 3.51
CA ARG A 302 10.37 -9.95 2.70
C ARG A 302 11.43 -10.68 3.54
N LEU A 303 11.72 -10.19 4.73
CA LEU A 303 12.59 -10.89 5.69
C LEU A 303 12.00 -12.23 6.12
N ALA A 304 10.69 -12.31 6.33
CA ALA A 304 10.01 -13.58 6.60
C ALA A 304 9.71 -14.40 5.33
N GLY A 305 10.44 -14.13 4.24
CA GLY A 305 10.46 -14.88 2.97
C GLY A 305 9.24 -14.69 2.05
N GLY A 306 8.55 -13.56 2.20
CA GLY A 306 7.43 -13.18 1.36
C GLY A 306 7.79 -13.01 -0.13
N ALA A 307 7.46 -14.00 -0.97
CA ALA A 307 6.82 -13.91 -2.29
C ALA A 307 7.25 -15.09 -3.18
N ASP A 308 6.29 -15.92 -3.57
CA ASP A 308 6.35 -16.78 -4.76
C ASP A 308 5.84 -15.96 -5.98
N PRO A 309 6.67 -15.71 -7.01
CA PRO A 309 6.27 -15.00 -8.23
C PRO A 309 5.20 -15.72 -9.07
N THR A 310 5.00 -17.02 -8.88
CA THR A 310 4.10 -17.85 -9.71
C THR A 310 2.61 -17.68 -9.36
N VAL A 311 2.29 -16.91 -8.32
CA VAL A 311 0.93 -16.76 -7.76
C VAL A 311 0.13 -15.62 -8.40
N TYR A 312 0.66 -14.96 -9.43
CA TYR A 312 0.03 -13.76 -10.00
C TYR A 312 0.01 -13.81 -11.54
N PRO A 313 -1.09 -14.29 -12.15
CA PRO A 313 -1.38 -14.01 -13.55
C PRO A 313 -1.48 -12.49 -13.74
N LEU A 314 -0.85 -11.98 -14.79
CA LEU A 314 -1.05 -10.61 -15.27
C LEU A 314 -2.49 -10.51 -15.78
N ASP A 315 -3.32 -9.67 -15.20
CA ASP A 315 -4.65 -9.37 -15.76
C ASP A 315 -4.50 -8.22 -16.77
N ASP A 316 -4.55 -8.58 -18.05
CA ASP A 316 -4.67 -7.71 -19.21
C ASP A 316 -6.05 -7.04 -19.25
N ASP A 317 -6.28 -5.98 -18.47
CA ASP A 317 -7.48 -5.13 -18.62
C ASP A 317 -7.07 -3.65 -18.79
N PHE A 318 -6.30 -3.40 -19.84
CA PHE A 318 -6.03 -2.07 -20.39
C PHE A 318 -6.72 -1.91 -21.75
N LEU A 319 -8.00 -2.26 -21.88
CA LEU A 319 -8.78 -1.83 -23.05
C LEU A 319 -10.23 -1.47 -22.68
N ASP A 320 -10.50 -0.19 -22.95
CA ASP A 320 -11.74 0.39 -23.43
C ASP A 320 -12.76 0.94 -22.41
N SER A 321 -12.88 2.27 -22.46
CA SER A 321 -14.08 3.02 -22.10
C SER A 321 -13.96 4.40 -22.75
N SER A 322 -13.85 4.46 -24.08
CA SER A 322 -14.26 5.67 -24.80
C SER A 322 -15.78 5.64 -24.98
N ASP A 323 -16.51 6.26 -24.05
CA ASP A 323 -17.93 6.58 -24.26
C ASP A 323 -18.04 7.93 -24.99
N GLU A 324 -18.04 7.89 -26.33
CA GLU A 324 -18.66 8.94 -27.14
C GLU A 324 -20.14 8.63 -27.30
N GLU A 325 -21.01 9.25 -26.50
CA GLU A 325 -22.44 9.29 -26.79
C GLU A 325 -22.71 10.24 -27.97
N VAL A 326 -22.76 9.68 -29.19
CA VAL A 326 -23.37 10.38 -30.34
C VAL A 326 -24.87 10.11 -30.33
N GLN A 327 -25.65 11.10 -29.90
CA GLN A 327 -27.09 11.12 -30.11
C GLN A 327 -27.39 11.32 -31.60
N VAL A 328 -27.92 10.30 -32.26
CA VAL A 328 -28.59 10.45 -33.56
C VAL A 328 -30.07 10.20 -33.36
N THR A 329 -30.86 11.27 -33.42
CA THR A 329 -32.30 11.20 -33.63
C THR A 329 -32.56 10.86 -35.11
N GLY A 330 -33.38 9.84 -35.36
CA GLY A 330 -33.73 9.40 -36.71
C GLY A 330 -35.09 8.73 -36.71
N ASP A 331 -36.05 9.46 -37.27
CA ASP A 331 -37.49 9.22 -37.34
C ASP A 331 -37.87 8.24 -38.47
N ASP A 332 -38.96 7.52 -38.24
CA ASP A 332 -39.91 6.88 -39.16
C ASP A 332 -39.48 6.06 -40.40
N GLY A 333 -39.73 4.74 -40.30
CA GLY A 333 -40.84 4.08 -41.01
C GLY A 333 -40.71 3.80 -42.51
N ILE A 334 -40.38 2.54 -42.87
CA ILE A 334 -40.80 1.93 -44.14
C ILE A 334 -41.24 0.48 -43.91
N GLN A 335 -42.47 0.18 -44.33
CA GLN A 335 -43.09 -1.14 -44.42
C GLN A 335 -42.35 -2.03 -45.42
N GLU A 336 -42.14 -3.31 -45.09
CA GLU A 336 -42.05 -4.32 -46.14
C GLU A 336 -42.64 -5.67 -45.73
N THR A 337 -43.23 -6.28 -46.74
CA THR A 337 -44.29 -7.28 -46.79
C THR A 337 -43.88 -8.70 -46.46
N ALA A 338 -44.82 -9.45 -45.87
CA ALA A 338 -44.78 -10.90 -45.70
C ALA A 338 -44.95 -11.67 -47.03
N ARG A 339 -44.23 -12.79 -47.16
CA ARG A 339 -44.44 -14.03 -47.96
C ARG A 339 -43.13 -14.83 -47.86
N GLY A 340 -43.05 -16.13 -47.57
CA GLY A 340 -43.99 -17.20 -47.33
C GLY A 340 -43.18 -18.49 -47.05
N ASP A 341 -43.89 -19.48 -46.51
CA ASP A 341 -43.46 -20.71 -45.83
C ASP A 341 -42.47 -21.65 -46.54
N GLY A 342 -41.76 -22.44 -45.72
CA GLY A 342 -41.32 -23.77 -46.13
C GLY A 342 -40.42 -24.52 -45.14
N GLN A 343 -40.98 -25.31 -44.22
CA GLN A 343 -40.49 -26.65 -43.83
C GLN A 343 -41.46 -27.31 -42.84
N LYS A 344 -42.29 -28.28 -43.27
CA LYS A 344 -42.08 -29.74 -43.23
C LYS A 344 -41.81 -30.30 -41.82
N ASP A 345 -42.86 -30.86 -41.20
CA ASP A 345 -42.74 -31.99 -40.26
C ASP A 345 -43.97 -32.90 -40.37
N VAL A 346 -43.75 -34.17 -40.74
CA VAL A 346 -44.76 -35.25 -40.76
C VAL A 346 -44.10 -36.57 -40.32
N HIS A 347 -44.37 -36.98 -39.07
CA HIS A 347 -44.70 -38.37 -38.64
C HIS A 347 -45.00 -38.34 -37.14
N ARG A 348 -46.24 -38.52 -36.66
CA ARG A 348 -47.03 -39.76 -36.43
C ARG A 348 -46.28 -40.87 -35.68
N ASP A 349 -46.61 -41.03 -34.38
CA ASP A 349 -47.41 -42.15 -33.83
C ASP A 349 -47.77 -41.84 -32.35
N SER A 350 -49.04 -41.76 -31.94
CA SER A 350 -50.00 -42.85 -31.61
C SER A 350 -49.79 -43.46 -30.22
N THR A 351 -50.59 -43.05 -29.22
CA THR A 351 -51.33 -43.99 -28.33
C THR A 351 -52.44 -43.30 -27.51
N THR A 352 -53.68 -43.81 -27.64
CA THR A 352 -54.76 -43.97 -26.63
C THR A 352 -55.11 -42.80 -25.68
N ARG A 353 -56.36 -42.38 -25.50
CA ARG A 353 -57.66 -43.06 -25.58
C ARG A 353 -58.77 -42.00 -25.60
#